data_AF-A0A495A3D8-F1
#
_entry.id   AF-A0A495A3D8-F1
#
_cell.length_a   1.000
_cell.length_b   1.000
_cell.length_c   1.000
_cell.angle_alpha   90.00
_cell.angle_beta   90.00
_cell.angle_gamma   90.00
#
_symmetry.space_group_name_H-M   'P 1'
#
loop_
_entity.id
_entity.type
_entity.pdbx_description
1 polymer ?
#
loop_
_entity_poly.entity_id
_entity_poly.type
_entity_poly.pdbx_seq_one_letter_code
_entity_poly.pdbx_strand_id
1 'polypeptide(L)'
;MKRSVPRRALVLVCAAALALSACSNGGSPGRSEAQGGADPDVTASADPALARYYTQSPQWGDCSTTGDEQQFPHGTECAGITVPVDYAKPSGGDTTVQIARLKATGSDPQGALFLNPGGPGGSGVDMMASADYFTSADVRRNYDLVGFDPRGVGRSDGIRCLSDRELDEWRAEPAFDPQKESLAELRTSSREIGEKCHEHSSAVVSHMDTQSVARDLDVLRAALRQSATHYLGFSYGTEIGATYAHLFPARTGRMILDGAVDPLRDERSASLAQAEGFEDNLRHFVADCQETTRGCAVAGDGVDAGMDKIRRLLRTVAEGRTRTSDGRTVTATNALEGILVPLYSTTGYPQLNSALQQAFDGKADALMAFSDSNHGRDSSGKYTSNVSMAFTAVSCLDSSVAEVTDEQMAQAAREMSRRAPTFGPYLGYGAAACQGWPDKPVKPLPDYHADVTTPVMVIGTTHDPATPYAWAKSLSAQLGDARLLTYEGYGHTAYTSGDRCVSEAVDRYLLDGVLPDDGTTCGQS
;
A
#
# COMPACT_ATOMS: atom_id res chain seq x y z
N MET A 1 -17.77 -31.59 16.59
CA MET A 1 -16.69 -31.71 15.58
C MET A 1 -15.99 -30.36 15.53
N LYS A 2 -14.73 -30.27 15.96
CA LYS A 2 -13.93 -29.06 15.75
C LYS A 2 -13.68 -28.98 14.24
N ARG A 3 -14.40 -28.12 13.51
CA ARG A 3 -14.03 -27.80 12.12
C ARG A 3 -12.64 -27.16 12.23
N SER A 4 -11.61 -27.83 11.70
CA SER A 4 -10.30 -27.22 11.52
C SER A 4 -10.50 -26.01 10.61
N VAL A 5 -10.22 -24.83 11.14
CA VAL A 5 -10.30 -23.60 10.37
C VAL A 5 -9.20 -23.67 9.30
N PRO A 6 -9.52 -23.43 8.02
CA PRO A 6 -8.53 -23.46 6.93
C PRO A 6 -7.46 -22.36 7.09
N ARG A 7 -6.22 -22.70 6.75
CA ARG A 7 -5.00 -21.89 7.01
C ARG A 7 -4.82 -20.68 6.10
N ARG A 8 -3.91 -19.76 6.47
CA ARG A 8 -3.63 -18.52 5.72
C ARG A 8 -2.81 -18.81 4.46
N ALA A 9 -3.32 -18.42 3.29
CA ALA A 9 -2.55 -18.44 2.04
C ALA A 9 -2.10 -17.06 1.54
N LEU A 10 -2.60 -15.98 2.15
CA LEU A 10 -2.24 -14.60 1.80
C LEU A 10 -1.20 -14.10 2.82
N VAL A 11 0.04 -13.95 2.36
CA VAL A 11 1.02 -13.08 3.00
C VAL A 11 0.66 -11.66 2.58
N LEU A 12 0.48 -10.75 3.55
CA LEU A 12 0.33 -9.34 3.23
C LEU A 12 1.69 -8.76 2.87
N VAL A 13 1.84 -8.28 1.65
CA VAL A 13 3.04 -7.59 1.16
C VAL A 13 2.73 -6.09 1.10
N CYS A 14 2.56 -5.48 2.28
CA CYS A 14 2.34 -4.04 2.41
C CYS A 14 3.55 -3.36 3.07
N ALA A 15 3.90 -2.18 2.58
CA ALA A 15 4.74 -1.27 3.34
C ALA A 15 3.87 -0.66 4.46
N ALA A 16 4.07 -1.11 5.71
CA ALA A 16 3.54 -0.35 6.84
C ALA A 16 4.31 0.97 6.93
N ALA A 17 3.61 2.11 6.87
CA ALA A 17 4.22 3.41 7.12
C ALA A 17 4.65 3.48 8.59
N LEU A 18 5.95 3.32 8.87
CA LEU A 18 6.51 3.48 10.21
C LEU A 18 6.55 4.96 10.56
N ALA A 19 5.61 5.45 11.38
CA ALA A 19 5.63 6.81 11.90
C ALA A 19 6.66 6.96 13.04
N LEU A 20 7.56 7.94 12.94
CA LEU A 20 8.46 8.37 14.02
C LEU A 20 7.97 9.71 14.59
N SER A 21 7.73 9.82 15.89
CA SER A 21 7.06 10.95 16.56
C SER A 21 7.99 11.86 17.37
N ALA A 22 7.71 13.18 17.41
CA ALA A 22 8.28 14.14 18.36
C ALA A 22 7.31 15.31 18.69
N CYS A 23 7.20 15.68 19.98
CA CYS A 23 6.14 16.53 20.58
C CYS A 23 6.44 18.05 20.64
N SER A 24 5.42 18.93 20.53
CA SER A 24 4.89 19.80 21.63
C SER A 24 4.09 21.08 21.22
N ASN A 25 3.18 21.45 22.13
CA ASN A 25 2.03 22.41 22.20
C ASN A 25 2.12 23.89 21.74
N GLY A 26 0.97 24.42 21.26
CA GLY A 26 0.20 25.47 21.98
C GLY A 26 -0.38 26.69 21.22
N GLY A 27 -1.73 26.77 21.12
CA GLY A 27 -2.51 28.04 21.23
C GLY A 27 -3.32 28.57 20.01
N SER A 28 -4.66 28.49 20.07
CA SER A 28 -5.68 29.09 19.16
C SER A 28 -6.18 30.48 19.68
N PRO A 29 -7.15 31.23 19.07
CA PRO A 29 -8.07 30.93 17.95
C PRO A 29 -8.44 32.09 16.96
N GLY A 30 -9.23 31.80 15.91
CA GLY A 30 -10.19 32.80 15.34
C GLY A 30 -10.65 32.67 13.86
N ARG A 31 -11.75 31.92 13.62
CA ARG A 31 -12.86 32.04 12.63
C ARG A 31 -12.68 32.76 11.26
N SER A 32 -13.16 32.12 10.18
CA SER A 32 -14.42 32.45 9.45
C SER A 32 -14.49 31.68 8.11
N GLU A 33 -15.53 30.88 7.90
CA GLU A 33 -15.80 30.17 6.64
C GLU A 33 -16.42 31.11 5.60
N ALA A 34 -15.89 31.07 4.36
CA ALA A 34 -16.50 31.69 3.19
C ALA A 34 -17.16 30.59 2.34
N GLN A 35 -18.48 30.69 2.16
CA GLN A 35 -19.25 29.86 1.25
C GLN A 35 -19.08 30.39 -0.18
N GLY A 36 -18.39 29.63 -1.05
CA GLY A 36 -18.27 29.88 -2.48
C GLY A 36 -18.78 28.68 -3.28
N GLY A 37 -19.71 28.94 -4.20
CA GLY A 37 -20.23 27.93 -5.14
C GLY A 37 -19.12 27.33 -6.00
N ALA A 38 -19.37 26.13 -6.54
CA ALA A 38 -18.42 25.43 -7.39
C ALA A 38 -18.13 26.19 -8.68
N ASP A 39 -16.84 26.24 -9.05
CA ASP A 39 -16.42 26.75 -10.36
C ASP A 39 -17.07 25.90 -11.46
N PRO A 40 -17.85 26.51 -12.39
CA PRO A 40 -18.47 25.80 -13.49
C PRO A 40 -17.48 24.95 -14.30
N ASP A 41 -16.24 25.42 -14.50
CA ASP A 41 -15.22 24.73 -15.29
C ASP A 41 -14.74 23.45 -14.61
N VAL A 42 -14.76 23.42 -13.26
CA VAL A 42 -14.41 22.25 -12.44
C VAL A 42 -15.46 21.12 -12.53
N THR A 43 -16.70 21.46 -12.90
CA THR A 43 -17.84 20.53 -12.96
C THR A 43 -18.37 20.25 -14.37
N ALA A 44 -17.84 20.96 -15.39
CA ALA A 44 -18.39 21.05 -16.74
C ALA A 44 -18.49 19.73 -17.54
N SER A 45 -17.96 18.62 -17.03
CA SER A 45 -18.06 17.29 -17.68
C SER A 45 -18.59 16.18 -16.78
N ALA A 46 -19.10 16.50 -15.59
CA ALA A 46 -19.73 15.50 -14.74
C ALA A 46 -21.09 15.09 -15.32
N ASP A 47 -21.39 13.79 -15.31
CA ASP A 47 -22.73 13.28 -15.56
C ASP A 47 -23.73 14.06 -14.67
N PRO A 48 -24.86 14.58 -15.19
CA PRO A 48 -25.88 15.23 -14.37
C PRO A 48 -26.30 14.42 -13.14
N ALA A 49 -26.28 13.08 -13.22
CA ALA A 49 -26.56 12.19 -12.09
C ALA A 49 -25.50 12.28 -10.96
N LEU A 50 -24.29 12.73 -11.28
CA LEU A 50 -23.17 12.90 -10.35
C LEU A 50 -22.99 14.35 -9.85
N ALA A 51 -23.72 15.33 -10.41
CA ALA A 51 -23.50 16.76 -10.14
C ALA A 51 -23.50 17.14 -8.65
N ARG A 52 -24.30 16.45 -7.83
CA ARG A 52 -24.35 16.68 -6.37
C ARG A 52 -23.02 16.36 -5.66
N TYR A 53 -22.26 15.38 -6.15
CA TYR A 53 -20.97 15.01 -5.56
C TYR A 53 -19.87 15.99 -5.97
N TYR A 54 -19.94 16.58 -7.16
CA TYR A 54 -18.90 17.49 -7.65
C TYR A 54 -19.03 18.92 -7.08
N THR A 55 -20.22 19.30 -6.62
CA THR A 55 -20.51 20.69 -6.19
C THR A 55 -20.43 20.90 -4.68
N GLN A 56 -20.22 19.83 -3.91
CA GLN A 56 -20.13 19.87 -2.45
C GLN A 56 -18.99 20.76 -1.94
N SER A 57 -19.15 21.25 -0.72
CA SER A 57 -18.15 22.06 0.01
C SER A 57 -17.75 21.29 1.27
N PRO A 58 -16.47 20.87 1.40
CA PRO A 58 -16.02 20.10 2.56
C PRO A 58 -16.28 20.86 3.87
N GLN A 59 -16.79 20.14 4.87
CA GLN A 59 -16.92 20.66 6.23
C GLN A 59 -15.66 20.28 7.00
N TRP A 60 -14.77 21.25 7.23
CA TRP A 60 -13.48 21.02 7.87
C TRP A 60 -13.60 21.04 9.38
N GLY A 61 -12.91 20.10 10.04
CA GLY A 61 -12.80 20.04 11.49
C GLY A 61 -11.53 19.34 11.95
N ASP A 62 -11.46 19.06 13.24
CA ASP A 62 -10.34 18.33 13.81
C ASP A 62 -10.28 16.89 13.29
N CYS A 63 -9.07 16.37 13.09
CA CYS A 63 -8.87 15.00 12.66
C CYS A 63 -9.08 14.01 13.81
N SER A 64 -9.93 13.00 13.58
CA SER A 64 -10.05 11.86 14.49
C SER A 64 -8.81 10.96 14.39
N THR A 65 -8.35 10.41 15.52
CA THR A 65 -7.24 9.46 15.55
C THR A 65 -7.73 8.01 15.56
N THR A 66 -7.00 7.11 14.91
CA THR A 66 -7.26 5.65 14.90
C THR A 66 -6.45 4.90 15.95
N GLY A 67 -5.44 5.53 16.54
CA GLY A 67 -4.63 4.99 17.61
C GLY A 67 -4.13 6.08 18.58
N ASP A 68 -3.77 5.66 19.79
CA ASP A 68 -3.40 6.56 20.89
C ASP A 68 -2.07 7.29 20.63
N GLU A 69 -1.17 6.71 19.82
CA GLU A 69 0.13 7.28 19.47
C GLU A 69 0.10 8.18 18.23
N GLN A 70 -1.03 8.22 17.52
CA GLN A 70 -1.15 8.99 16.29
C GLN A 70 -1.26 10.49 16.58
N GLN A 71 -0.32 11.27 16.05
CA GLN A 71 -0.30 12.73 16.17
C GLN A 71 -0.16 13.34 14.79
N PHE A 72 -1.14 14.17 14.41
CA PHE A 72 -1.06 14.96 13.19
C PHE A 72 -0.24 16.24 13.39
N PRO A 73 0.46 16.73 12.36
CA PRO A 73 1.06 18.05 12.38
C PRO A 73 0.05 19.13 12.79
N HIS A 74 0.53 20.13 13.52
CA HIS A 74 -0.34 21.24 13.95
C HIS A 74 -0.99 21.94 12.75
N GLY A 75 -2.30 22.17 12.83
CA GLY A 75 -3.07 22.80 11.75
C GLY A 75 -3.59 21.84 10.68
N THR A 76 -3.37 20.53 10.85
CA THR A 76 -4.05 19.53 10.01
C THR A 76 -5.55 19.55 10.28
N GLU A 77 -6.34 19.63 9.22
CA GLU A 77 -7.81 19.63 9.27
C GLU A 77 -8.36 18.47 8.43
N CYS A 78 -9.47 17.88 8.87
CA CYS A 78 -10.09 16.74 8.21
C CYS A 78 -11.52 17.05 7.76
N ALA A 79 -11.94 16.38 6.68
CA ALA A 79 -13.30 16.47 6.16
C ALA A 79 -13.74 15.13 5.54
N GLY A 80 -15.06 14.92 5.50
CA GLY A 80 -15.69 13.83 4.76
C GLY A 80 -16.30 14.34 3.46
N ILE A 81 -16.01 13.63 2.36
CA ILE A 81 -16.51 13.93 1.02
C ILE A 81 -17.45 12.81 0.60
N THR A 82 -18.69 13.16 0.24
CA THR A 82 -19.68 12.16 -0.17
C THR A 82 -19.46 11.75 -1.62
N VAL A 83 -19.47 10.45 -1.89
CA VAL A 83 -19.36 9.85 -3.23
C VAL A 83 -20.44 8.76 -3.38
N PRO A 84 -20.86 8.38 -4.60
CA PRO A 84 -21.75 7.25 -4.76
C PRO A 84 -21.02 5.94 -4.42
N VAL A 85 -21.73 4.98 -3.82
CA VAL A 85 -21.21 3.62 -3.65
C VAL A 85 -20.91 2.99 -5.01
N ASP A 86 -21.88 3.06 -5.93
CA ASP A 86 -21.78 2.52 -7.29
C ASP A 86 -21.90 3.67 -8.31
N TYR A 87 -20.81 3.96 -9.03
CA TYR A 87 -20.80 4.99 -10.07
C TYR A 87 -21.69 4.64 -11.28
N ALA A 88 -22.00 3.37 -11.51
CA ALA A 88 -22.96 2.96 -12.54
C ALA A 88 -24.42 3.14 -12.07
N LYS A 89 -24.66 3.30 -10.77
CA LYS A 89 -25.97 3.57 -10.18
C LYS A 89 -25.87 4.66 -9.09
N PRO A 90 -25.63 5.93 -9.46
CA PRO A 90 -25.31 6.99 -8.50
C PRO A 90 -26.41 7.31 -7.46
N SER A 91 -27.66 6.88 -7.71
CA SER A 91 -28.77 7.01 -6.77
C SER A 91 -28.94 5.82 -5.83
N GLY A 92 -28.09 4.79 -5.95
CA GLY A 92 -28.19 3.52 -5.22
C GLY A 92 -27.67 3.55 -3.78
N GLY A 93 -27.01 4.64 -3.39
CA GLY A 93 -26.44 4.80 -2.05
C GLY A 93 -25.17 5.64 -2.09
N ASP A 94 -24.86 6.25 -0.95
CA ASP A 94 -23.71 7.13 -0.79
C ASP A 94 -22.73 6.48 0.20
N THR A 95 -21.44 6.72 -0.02
CA THR A 95 -20.38 6.45 0.96
C THR A 95 -19.54 7.72 1.15
N THR A 96 -18.63 7.70 2.11
CA THR A 96 -17.81 8.86 2.47
C THR A 96 -16.34 8.54 2.27
N VAL A 97 -15.63 9.47 1.63
CA VAL A 97 -14.17 9.47 1.50
C VAL A 97 -13.62 10.55 2.43
N GLN A 98 -12.84 10.14 3.41
CA GLN A 98 -12.21 10.99 4.40
C GLN A 98 -10.86 11.51 3.88
N ILE A 99 -10.63 12.79 4.10
CA ILE A 99 -9.40 13.48 3.75
C ILE A 99 -8.83 14.20 4.96
N ALA A 100 -7.51 14.31 5.00
CA ALA A 100 -6.75 15.15 5.90
C ALA A 100 -5.93 16.15 5.09
N ARG A 101 -6.04 17.43 5.41
CA ARG A 101 -5.34 18.52 4.73
C ARG A 101 -4.39 19.22 5.69
N LEU A 102 -3.14 19.37 5.27
CA LEU A 102 -2.20 20.32 5.86
C LEU A 102 -1.99 21.47 4.87
N LYS A 103 -2.45 22.67 5.23
CA LYS A 103 -2.35 23.84 4.35
C LYS A 103 -0.90 24.21 4.07
N ALA A 104 -0.66 24.72 2.86
CA ALA A 104 0.63 25.26 2.47
C ALA A 104 1.06 26.40 3.42
N THR A 105 2.37 26.50 3.67
CA THR A 105 2.92 27.57 4.51
C THR A 105 3.27 28.86 3.76
N GLY A 106 3.30 28.82 2.42
CA GLY A 106 3.56 29.97 1.56
C GLY A 106 2.32 30.86 1.34
N SER A 107 2.54 32.06 0.78
CA SER A 107 1.48 33.04 0.55
C SER A 107 0.71 32.86 -0.77
N ASP A 108 1.21 32.02 -1.68
CA ASP A 108 0.62 31.77 -3.00
C ASP A 108 0.74 30.27 -3.36
N PRO A 109 -0.10 29.40 -2.77
CA PRO A 109 -0.04 27.97 -3.01
C PRO A 109 -0.46 27.59 -4.44
N GLN A 110 0.22 26.61 -5.00
CA GLN A 110 -0.01 26.01 -6.31
C GLN A 110 -1.21 25.03 -6.36
N GLY A 111 -1.96 24.91 -5.26
CA GLY A 111 -3.14 24.05 -5.14
C GLY A 111 -2.95 22.91 -4.14
N ALA A 112 -3.73 21.85 -4.31
CA ALA A 112 -3.66 20.64 -3.48
C ALA A 112 -2.81 19.55 -4.14
N LEU A 113 -1.89 18.95 -3.38
CA LEU A 113 -1.15 17.74 -3.74
C LEU A 113 -1.77 16.55 -3.00
N PHE A 114 -2.44 15.68 -3.74
CA PHE A 114 -3.04 14.46 -3.20
C PHE A 114 -1.98 13.39 -2.97
N LEU A 115 -1.99 12.78 -1.78
CA LEU A 115 -1.03 11.76 -1.36
C LEU A 115 -1.73 10.42 -1.13
N ASN A 116 -1.10 9.33 -1.57
CA ASN A 116 -1.55 7.98 -1.25
C ASN A 116 -0.37 7.04 -0.98
N PRO A 117 -0.37 6.31 0.15
CA PRO A 117 0.74 5.43 0.54
C PRO A 117 0.72 4.07 -0.20
N GLY A 118 -0.36 3.73 -0.90
CA GLY A 118 -0.59 2.42 -1.47
C GLY A 118 -1.14 1.41 -0.47
N GLY A 119 -0.55 0.21 -0.45
CA GLY A 119 -1.13 -0.99 0.16
C GLY A 119 -1.47 -2.02 -0.93
N PRO A 120 -2.74 -2.15 -1.38
CA PRO A 120 -3.95 -1.41 -1.02
C PRO A 120 -4.37 -1.49 0.45
N GLY A 121 -5.27 -0.61 0.88
CA GLY A 121 -5.76 -0.54 2.26
C GLY A 121 -4.92 0.35 3.19
N GLY A 122 -3.89 1.01 2.67
CA GLY A 122 -3.17 2.06 3.41
C GLY A 122 -4.01 3.32 3.57
N SER A 123 -3.96 3.92 4.77
CA SER A 123 -4.67 5.15 5.08
C SER A 123 -3.83 6.37 4.67
N GLY A 124 -4.29 7.11 3.65
CA GLY A 124 -3.68 8.39 3.29
C GLY A 124 -3.93 9.46 4.35
N VAL A 125 -5.02 9.36 5.13
CA VAL A 125 -5.20 10.20 6.32
C VAL A 125 -4.09 9.94 7.32
N ASP A 126 -3.82 8.69 7.69
CA ASP A 126 -2.81 8.34 8.69
C ASP A 126 -1.39 8.71 8.21
N MET A 127 -1.12 8.61 6.90
CA MET A 127 0.12 9.07 6.28
C MET A 127 0.43 10.55 6.58
N MET A 128 -0.59 11.39 6.80
CA MET A 128 -0.39 12.81 7.13
C MET A 128 0.25 13.04 8.49
N ALA A 129 0.25 12.04 9.40
CA ALA A 129 1.01 12.11 10.64
C ALA A 129 2.53 12.21 10.41
N SER A 130 3.01 11.81 9.23
CA SER A 130 4.42 11.87 8.82
C SER A 130 4.59 12.63 7.50
N ALA A 131 3.79 13.67 7.28
CA ALA A 131 3.79 14.42 6.03
C ALA A 131 5.18 15.00 5.65
N ASP A 132 6.00 15.36 6.63
CA ASP A 132 7.36 15.86 6.45
C ASP A 132 8.37 14.79 6.01
N TYR A 133 8.10 13.51 6.30
CA TYR A 133 8.86 12.38 5.78
C TYR A 133 8.57 12.17 4.29
N PHE A 134 7.33 12.34 3.86
CA PHE A 134 6.90 12.09 2.49
C PHE A 134 7.00 13.29 1.54
N THR A 135 7.36 14.47 2.05
CA THR A 135 7.44 15.70 1.25
C THR A 135 8.50 16.67 1.76
N SER A 136 9.19 17.34 0.84
CA SER A 136 10.15 18.38 1.20
C SER A 136 9.49 19.62 1.83
N ALA A 137 10.28 20.43 2.53
CA ALA A 137 9.82 21.72 3.05
C ALA A 137 9.37 22.68 1.93
N ASP A 138 9.95 22.55 0.73
CA ASP A 138 9.61 23.38 -0.42
C ASP A 138 8.27 22.97 -1.01
N VAL A 139 7.98 21.68 -1.10
CA VAL A 139 6.65 21.17 -1.47
C VAL A 139 5.60 21.64 -0.46
N ARG A 140 5.84 21.49 0.86
CA ARG A 140 4.91 21.96 1.92
C ARG A 140 4.72 23.47 1.99
N ARG A 141 5.61 24.24 1.38
CA ARG A 141 5.44 25.69 1.23
C ARG A 141 4.51 26.04 0.09
N ASN A 142 4.46 25.23 -0.97
CA ASN A 142 3.75 25.55 -2.20
C ASN A 142 2.47 24.73 -2.40
N TYR A 143 2.26 23.62 -1.69
CA TYR A 143 1.07 22.79 -1.83
C TYR A 143 0.33 22.62 -0.51
N ASP A 144 -0.99 22.68 -0.57
CA ASP A 144 -1.84 22.04 0.44
C ASP A 144 -1.64 20.53 0.29
N LEU A 145 -1.10 19.86 1.31
CA LEU A 145 -0.97 18.41 1.27
C LEU A 145 -2.30 17.78 1.65
N VAL A 146 -2.79 16.83 0.85
CA VAL A 146 -4.07 16.16 1.07
C VAL A 146 -3.90 14.65 1.02
N GLY A 147 -3.87 14.02 2.19
CA GLY A 147 -3.97 12.57 2.30
C GLY A 147 -5.44 12.15 2.29
N PHE A 148 -5.76 11.05 1.61
CA PHE A 148 -7.13 10.51 1.60
C PHE A 148 -7.15 9.00 1.90
N ASP A 149 -8.16 8.58 2.63
CA ASP A 149 -8.47 7.17 2.83
C ASP A 149 -9.35 6.71 1.66
N PRO A 150 -8.94 5.74 0.83
CA PRO A 150 -9.82 5.19 -0.20
C PRO A 150 -11.13 4.64 0.40
N ARG A 151 -12.20 4.61 -0.38
CA ARG A 151 -13.48 3.98 0.03
C ARG A 151 -13.26 2.60 0.67
N GLY A 152 -13.96 2.31 1.76
CA GLY A 152 -13.80 1.05 2.51
C GLY A 152 -12.49 0.94 3.31
N VAL A 153 -11.64 1.96 3.35
CA VAL A 153 -10.37 2.00 4.10
C VAL A 153 -10.45 2.99 5.25
N GLY A 154 -9.92 2.63 6.41
CA GLY A 154 -9.73 3.56 7.53
C GLY A 154 -11.04 4.26 7.93
N ARG A 155 -11.05 5.59 7.81
CA ARG A 155 -12.22 6.41 8.19
C ARG A 155 -13.26 6.54 7.07
N SER A 156 -12.94 6.12 5.85
CA SER A 156 -13.79 6.20 4.66
C SER A 156 -14.77 5.03 4.57
N ASP A 157 -15.69 4.93 5.53
CA ASP A 157 -16.62 3.80 5.61
C ASP A 157 -15.87 2.44 5.67
N GLY A 158 -14.80 2.41 6.48
CA GLY A 158 -13.87 1.29 6.59
C GLY A 158 -14.56 -0.06 6.81
N ILE A 159 -14.29 -1.03 5.94
CA ILE A 159 -14.89 -2.36 6.03
C ILE A 159 -14.48 -3.07 7.33
N ARG A 160 -15.42 -3.83 7.89
CA ARG A 160 -15.22 -4.72 9.03
C ARG A 160 -15.59 -6.13 8.60
N CYS A 161 -14.70 -7.07 8.87
CA CYS A 161 -14.91 -8.48 8.51
C CYS A 161 -14.74 -9.40 9.71
N LEU A 162 -13.65 -9.21 10.44
CA LEU A 162 -13.29 -10.01 11.59
C LEU A 162 -13.13 -9.07 12.78
N SER A 163 -13.54 -9.53 13.97
CA SER A 163 -13.18 -8.87 15.22
C SER A 163 -11.67 -9.00 15.50
N ASP A 164 -11.12 -8.17 16.38
CA ASP A 164 -9.69 -8.23 16.79
C ASP A 164 -9.27 -9.64 17.22
N ARG A 165 -10.15 -10.34 17.95
CA ARG A 165 -9.92 -11.71 18.36
C ARG A 165 -9.88 -12.66 17.17
N GLU A 166 -10.82 -12.54 16.24
CA GLU A 166 -10.85 -13.38 15.04
C GLU A 166 -9.66 -13.07 14.11
N LEU A 167 -9.17 -11.83 14.07
CA LEU A 167 -7.93 -11.47 13.39
C LEU A 167 -6.71 -12.12 14.04
N ASP A 168 -6.61 -12.12 15.38
CA ASP A 168 -5.55 -12.84 16.11
C ASP A 168 -5.63 -14.36 15.86
N GLU A 169 -6.84 -14.94 15.86
CA GLU A 169 -7.05 -16.36 15.53
C GLU A 169 -6.65 -16.65 14.07
N TRP A 170 -7.07 -15.82 13.11
CA TRP A 170 -6.67 -15.92 11.71
C TRP A 170 -5.16 -15.82 11.55
N ARG A 171 -4.49 -14.88 12.22
CA ARG A 171 -3.03 -14.69 12.14
C ARG A 171 -2.22 -15.80 12.79
N ALA A 172 -2.81 -16.54 13.73
CA ALA A 172 -2.22 -17.70 14.37
C ALA A 172 -2.38 -18.99 13.55
N GLU A 173 -3.19 -18.99 12.49
CA GLU A 173 -3.27 -20.11 11.57
C GLU A 173 -1.95 -20.30 10.80
N PRO A 174 -1.44 -21.54 10.68
CA PRO A 174 -0.24 -21.80 9.88
C PRO A 174 -0.38 -21.34 8.42
N ALA A 175 0.72 -21.30 7.68
CA ALA A 175 0.68 -21.12 6.24
C ALA A 175 -0.06 -22.28 5.56
N PHE A 176 -0.78 -21.97 4.48
CA PHE A 176 -1.41 -22.96 3.61
C PHE A 176 -0.37 -23.95 3.08
N ASP A 177 -0.66 -25.24 3.22
CA ASP A 177 0.21 -26.32 2.74
C ASP A 177 -0.57 -27.21 1.76
N PRO A 178 -0.28 -27.16 0.45
CA PRO A 178 -1.01 -27.93 -0.57
C PRO A 178 -0.82 -29.45 -0.43
N GLN A 179 0.09 -29.93 0.44
CA GLN A 179 0.23 -31.35 0.79
C GLN A 179 -0.73 -31.78 1.91
N LYS A 180 -1.27 -30.82 2.67
CA LYS A 180 -2.15 -31.08 3.82
C LYS A 180 -3.57 -30.56 3.61
N GLU A 181 -3.75 -29.61 2.71
CA GLU A 181 -5.00 -28.90 2.47
C GLU A 181 -5.30 -28.81 0.97
N SER A 182 -6.57 -28.82 0.62
CA SER A 182 -7.05 -28.64 -0.73
C SER A 182 -7.27 -27.16 -1.06
N LEU A 183 -7.15 -26.80 -2.35
CA LEU A 183 -7.52 -25.45 -2.80
C LEU A 183 -9.02 -25.17 -2.64
N ALA A 184 -9.86 -26.19 -2.55
CA ALA A 184 -11.27 -26.03 -2.22
C ALA A 184 -11.46 -25.52 -0.78
N GLU A 185 -10.72 -26.05 0.19
CA GLU A 185 -10.75 -25.57 1.59
C GLU A 185 -10.25 -24.13 1.70
N LEU A 186 -9.20 -23.77 0.95
CA LEU A 186 -8.71 -22.39 0.89
C LEU A 186 -9.76 -21.42 0.31
N ARG A 187 -10.42 -21.81 -0.79
CA ARG A 187 -11.54 -21.02 -1.36
C ARG A 187 -12.68 -20.86 -0.37
N THR A 188 -13.03 -21.91 0.36
CA THR A 188 -14.06 -21.85 1.41
C THR A 188 -13.66 -20.91 2.54
N SER A 189 -12.40 -20.96 3.00
CA SER A 189 -11.87 -20.01 4.01
C SER A 189 -12.08 -18.56 3.60
N SER A 190 -11.62 -18.24 2.39
CA SER A 190 -11.68 -16.90 1.82
C SER A 190 -13.12 -16.44 1.66
N ARG A 191 -14.01 -17.33 1.21
CA ARG A 191 -15.45 -17.06 1.12
C ARG A 191 -16.05 -16.72 2.48
N GLU A 192 -15.78 -17.51 3.52
CA GLU A 192 -16.32 -17.28 4.86
C GLU A 192 -15.86 -15.93 5.45
N ILE A 193 -14.60 -15.53 5.22
CA ILE A 193 -14.10 -14.21 5.62
C ILE A 193 -14.82 -13.11 4.84
N GLY A 194 -14.92 -13.25 3.52
CA GLY A 194 -15.59 -12.26 2.67
C GLY A 194 -17.09 -12.12 3.01
N GLU A 195 -17.79 -13.21 3.29
CA GLU A 195 -19.19 -13.17 3.73
C GLU A 195 -19.36 -12.40 5.05
N LYS A 196 -18.42 -12.52 5.99
CA LYS A 196 -18.42 -11.68 7.19
C LYS A 196 -18.14 -10.20 6.90
N CYS A 197 -17.32 -9.90 5.88
CA CYS A 197 -17.17 -8.51 5.42
C CYS A 197 -18.53 -7.94 4.98
N HIS A 198 -19.30 -8.70 4.20
CA HIS A 198 -20.64 -8.32 3.75
C HIS A 198 -21.65 -8.21 4.90
N GLU A 199 -21.54 -9.06 5.93
CA GLU A 199 -22.42 -9.00 7.11
C GLU A 199 -22.17 -7.74 7.97
N HIS A 200 -20.92 -7.30 8.05
CA HIS A 200 -20.48 -6.28 9.02
C HIS A 200 -20.09 -4.93 8.39
N SER A 201 -20.16 -4.80 7.06
CA SER A 201 -19.83 -3.58 6.32
C SER A 201 -21.02 -3.05 5.52
N SER A 202 -20.91 -1.81 5.06
CA SER A 202 -21.85 -1.25 4.09
C SER A 202 -21.65 -1.91 2.71
N ALA A 203 -22.50 -1.52 1.76
CA ALA A 203 -22.37 -1.96 0.36
C ALA A 203 -21.03 -1.55 -0.30
N VAL A 204 -20.23 -0.68 0.33
CA VAL A 204 -18.91 -0.27 -0.18
C VAL A 204 -17.97 -1.44 -0.40
N VAL A 205 -18.12 -2.55 0.35
CA VAL A 205 -17.25 -3.75 0.26
C VAL A 205 -17.18 -4.33 -1.16
N SER A 206 -18.24 -4.22 -1.95
CA SER A 206 -18.30 -4.70 -3.34
C SER A 206 -17.82 -3.67 -4.38
N HIS A 207 -17.44 -2.47 -3.94
CA HIS A 207 -17.15 -1.33 -4.81
C HIS A 207 -15.82 -0.66 -4.45
N MET A 208 -14.89 -1.38 -3.82
CA MET A 208 -13.58 -0.87 -3.40
C MET A 208 -12.52 -0.89 -4.52
N ASP A 209 -12.90 -1.24 -5.76
CA ASP A 209 -11.98 -1.39 -6.89
C ASP A 209 -11.24 -0.10 -7.27
N THR A 210 -10.07 -0.24 -7.90
CA THR A 210 -9.20 0.90 -8.22
C THR A 210 -9.88 1.92 -9.14
N GLN A 211 -10.72 1.47 -10.08
CA GLN A 211 -11.42 2.38 -10.99
C GLN A 211 -12.45 3.23 -10.25
N SER A 212 -13.10 2.67 -9.24
CA SER A 212 -13.99 3.37 -8.33
C SER A 212 -13.22 4.38 -7.46
N VAL A 213 -12.05 4.02 -6.93
CA VAL A 213 -11.17 4.94 -6.18
C VAL A 213 -10.67 6.11 -7.04
N ALA A 214 -10.27 5.86 -8.29
CA ALA A 214 -9.86 6.91 -9.22
C ALA A 214 -11.00 7.91 -9.51
N ARG A 215 -12.25 7.46 -9.55
CA ARG A 215 -13.42 8.34 -9.69
C ARG A 215 -13.71 9.14 -8.42
N ASP A 216 -13.40 8.60 -7.24
CA ASP A 216 -13.47 9.38 -5.99
C ASP A 216 -12.45 10.50 -6.02
N LEU A 217 -11.22 10.22 -6.45
CA LEU A 217 -10.15 11.22 -6.55
C LEU A 217 -10.57 12.41 -7.43
N ASP A 218 -11.34 12.18 -8.50
CA ASP A 218 -11.88 13.28 -9.31
C ASP A 218 -12.97 14.10 -8.60
N VAL A 219 -13.78 13.44 -7.76
CA VAL A 219 -14.74 14.14 -6.88
C VAL A 219 -14.00 14.95 -5.82
N LEU A 220 -12.93 14.40 -5.22
CA LEU A 220 -12.10 15.12 -4.25
C LEU A 220 -11.47 16.37 -4.88
N ARG A 221 -10.89 16.25 -6.08
CA ARG A 221 -10.38 17.38 -6.89
C ARG A 221 -11.44 18.48 -7.01
N ALA A 222 -12.65 18.12 -7.39
CA ALA A 222 -13.74 19.08 -7.59
C ALA A 222 -14.25 19.71 -6.28
N ALA A 223 -14.38 18.92 -5.21
CA ALA A 223 -14.78 19.39 -3.88
C ALA A 223 -13.75 20.37 -3.29
N LEU A 224 -12.46 20.17 -3.59
CA LEU A 224 -11.37 21.09 -3.23
C LEU A 224 -11.16 22.23 -4.24
N ARG A 225 -12.07 22.40 -5.22
CA ARG A 225 -12.04 23.46 -6.23
C ARG A 225 -10.74 23.49 -7.04
N GLN A 226 -10.13 22.31 -7.26
CA GLN A 226 -8.93 22.19 -8.08
C GLN A 226 -9.32 21.99 -9.54
N SER A 227 -8.64 22.68 -10.45
CA SER A 227 -8.83 22.50 -11.90
C SER A 227 -8.21 21.19 -12.37
N ALA A 228 -7.01 20.87 -11.88
CA ALA A 228 -6.27 19.64 -12.13
C ALA A 228 -5.96 18.88 -10.84
N THR A 229 -5.70 17.58 -10.95
CA THR A 229 -5.24 16.72 -9.86
C THR A 229 -3.72 16.66 -9.88
N HIS A 230 -3.08 17.29 -8.88
CA HIS A 230 -1.68 17.02 -8.55
C HIS A 230 -1.62 15.83 -7.61
N TYR A 231 -0.76 14.85 -7.89
CA TYR A 231 -0.79 13.57 -7.20
C TYR A 231 0.61 13.00 -6.99
N LEU A 232 0.84 12.46 -5.79
CA LEU A 232 2.01 11.66 -5.45
C LEU A 232 1.51 10.35 -4.84
N GLY A 233 1.60 9.28 -5.62
CA GLY A 233 1.22 7.93 -5.21
C GLY A 233 2.43 7.04 -5.06
N PHE A 234 2.45 6.27 -3.99
CA PHE A 234 3.47 5.25 -3.72
C PHE A 234 2.88 3.86 -3.88
N SER A 235 3.67 2.91 -4.37
CA SER A 235 3.28 1.50 -4.41
C SER A 235 1.94 1.30 -5.15
N TYR A 236 0.95 0.61 -4.58
CA TYR A 236 -0.42 0.53 -5.15
C TYR A 236 -1.07 1.89 -5.46
N GLY A 237 -0.68 2.98 -4.78
CA GLY A 237 -1.10 4.34 -5.14
C GLY A 237 -0.69 4.73 -6.57
N THR A 238 0.35 4.12 -7.12
CA THR A 238 0.72 4.29 -8.53
C THR A 238 -0.33 3.73 -9.49
N GLU A 239 -1.04 2.67 -9.11
CA GLU A 239 -2.14 2.11 -9.88
C GLU A 239 -3.37 3.03 -9.85
N ILE A 240 -3.68 3.61 -8.68
CA ILE A 240 -4.72 4.66 -8.56
C ILE A 240 -4.39 5.83 -9.48
N GLY A 241 -3.15 6.32 -9.45
CA GLY A 241 -2.70 7.43 -10.28
C GLY A 241 -2.74 7.13 -11.78
N ALA A 242 -2.24 5.97 -12.21
CA ALA A 242 -2.31 5.54 -13.61
C ALA A 242 -3.75 5.38 -14.10
N THR A 243 -4.62 4.79 -13.28
CA THR A 243 -6.06 4.67 -13.56
C THR A 243 -6.72 6.03 -13.68
N TYR A 244 -6.37 6.98 -12.80
CA TYR A 244 -6.86 8.35 -12.87
C TYR A 244 -6.41 9.04 -14.16
N ALA A 245 -5.13 8.95 -14.51
CA ALA A 245 -4.58 9.56 -15.72
C ALA A 245 -5.26 9.03 -16.98
N HIS A 246 -5.53 7.72 -17.03
CA HIS A 246 -6.28 7.10 -18.13
C HIS A 246 -7.75 7.55 -18.19
N LEU A 247 -8.45 7.60 -17.06
CA LEU A 247 -9.88 7.96 -17.02
C LEU A 247 -10.13 9.47 -17.17
N PHE A 248 -9.21 10.31 -16.71
CA PHE A 248 -9.35 11.76 -16.64
C PHE A 248 -8.09 12.51 -17.14
N PRO A 249 -7.60 12.23 -18.37
CA PRO A 249 -6.33 12.77 -18.85
C PRO A 249 -6.30 14.30 -18.88
N ALA A 250 -7.41 14.94 -19.28
CA ALA A 250 -7.56 16.39 -19.31
C ALA A 250 -7.54 17.08 -17.93
N ARG A 251 -7.69 16.30 -16.85
CA ARG A 251 -7.69 16.78 -15.45
C ARG A 251 -6.43 16.35 -14.70
N THR A 252 -5.50 15.69 -15.37
CA THR A 252 -4.25 15.26 -14.77
C THR A 252 -3.26 16.41 -14.77
N GLY A 253 -2.83 16.82 -13.57
CA GLY A 253 -1.78 17.81 -13.38
C GLY A 253 -0.41 17.14 -13.21
N ARG A 254 0.46 17.77 -12.43
CA ARG A 254 1.74 17.17 -12.01
C ARG A 254 1.49 15.90 -11.19
N MET A 255 1.80 14.75 -11.78
CA MET A 255 1.59 13.43 -11.19
C MET A 255 2.90 12.64 -11.11
N ILE A 256 3.19 12.08 -9.93
CA ILE A 256 4.33 11.20 -9.65
C ILE A 256 3.82 9.84 -9.19
N LEU A 257 4.38 8.79 -9.78
CA LEU A 257 4.10 7.40 -9.47
C LEU A 257 5.42 6.72 -9.03
N ASP A 258 5.65 6.60 -7.72
CA ASP A 258 6.90 6.10 -7.13
C ASP A 258 6.76 4.66 -6.61
N GLY A 259 7.60 3.75 -7.11
CA GLY A 259 7.46 2.31 -6.87
C GLY A 259 6.29 1.74 -7.66
N ALA A 260 6.35 1.85 -8.99
CA ALA A 260 5.26 1.59 -9.91
C ALA A 260 4.72 0.14 -9.94
N VAL A 261 3.41 0.01 -9.80
CA VAL A 261 2.64 -1.20 -10.12
C VAL A 261 2.37 -1.24 -11.63
N ASP A 262 2.55 -2.42 -12.24
CA ASP A 262 2.14 -2.65 -13.63
C ASP A 262 0.77 -3.35 -13.65
N PRO A 263 -0.31 -2.61 -13.93
CA PRO A 263 -1.68 -3.11 -13.79
C PRO A 263 -2.11 -4.10 -14.88
N LEU A 264 -1.34 -4.25 -15.96
CA LEU A 264 -1.63 -5.24 -17.01
C LEU A 264 -0.97 -6.60 -16.75
N ARG A 265 -0.21 -6.74 -15.67
CA ARG A 265 0.42 -8.02 -15.32
C ARG A 265 -0.58 -8.97 -14.69
N ASP A 266 -0.48 -10.24 -15.07
CA ASP A 266 -1.22 -11.29 -14.38
C ASP A 266 -0.66 -11.56 -12.98
N GLU A 267 -1.54 -11.92 -12.05
CA GLU A 267 -1.22 -12.09 -10.63
C GLU A 267 -0.07 -13.08 -10.39
N ARG A 268 0.00 -14.20 -11.12
CA ARG A 268 1.06 -15.20 -10.90
C ARG A 268 2.43 -14.66 -11.28
N SER A 269 2.50 -13.95 -12.41
CA SER A 269 3.73 -13.28 -12.86
C SER A 269 4.11 -12.10 -11.97
N ALA A 270 3.14 -11.46 -11.31
CA ALA A 270 3.38 -10.41 -10.32
C ALA A 270 3.94 -11.01 -9.01
N SER A 271 3.27 -12.03 -8.46
CA SER A 271 3.67 -12.76 -7.24
C SER A 271 5.05 -13.40 -7.37
N LEU A 272 5.40 -13.94 -8.54
CA LEU A 272 6.75 -14.46 -8.80
C LEU A 272 7.80 -13.34 -8.76
N ALA A 273 7.54 -12.21 -9.41
CA ALA A 273 8.49 -11.11 -9.44
C ALA A 273 8.73 -10.49 -8.05
N GLN A 274 7.68 -10.39 -7.22
CA GLN A 274 7.81 -10.00 -5.81
C GLN A 274 8.61 -11.02 -5.00
N ALA A 275 8.33 -12.31 -5.16
CA ALA A 275 9.08 -13.36 -4.46
C ALA A 275 10.59 -13.26 -4.76
N GLU A 276 10.94 -13.03 -6.03
CA GLU A 276 12.34 -12.83 -6.45
C GLU A 276 12.92 -11.52 -5.92
N GLY A 277 12.16 -10.42 -5.95
CA GLY A 277 12.60 -9.12 -5.43
C GLY A 277 12.93 -9.18 -3.93
N PHE A 278 12.09 -9.82 -3.13
CA PHE A 278 12.36 -10.04 -1.71
C PHE A 278 13.49 -11.04 -1.46
N GLU A 279 13.62 -12.10 -2.26
CA GLU A 279 14.78 -13.02 -2.16
C GLU A 279 16.09 -12.26 -2.45
N ASP A 280 16.13 -11.42 -3.48
CA ASP A 280 17.28 -10.58 -3.82
C ASP A 280 17.63 -9.60 -2.70
N ASN A 281 16.63 -8.89 -2.16
CA ASN A 281 16.83 -7.96 -1.04
C ASN A 281 17.31 -8.67 0.23
N LEU A 282 16.80 -9.88 0.53
CA LEU A 282 17.27 -10.65 1.67
C LEU A 282 18.71 -11.14 1.47
N ARG A 283 19.08 -11.54 0.24
CA ARG A 283 20.46 -11.88 -0.10
C ARG A 283 21.39 -10.67 0.05
N HIS A 284 20.94 -9.50 -0.37
CA HIS A 284 21.67 -8.26 -0.16
C HIS A 284 21.86 -7.95 1.33
N PHE A 285 20.79 -8.02 2.13
CA PHE A 285 20.89 -7.88 3.59
C PHE A 285 21.94 -8.82 4.19
N VAL A 286 21.94 -10.11 3.80
CA VAL A 286 22.94 -11.08 4.30
C VAL A 286 24.35 -10.69 3.87
N ALA A 287 24.54 -10.26 2.62
CA ALA A 287 25.84 -9.80 2.14
C ALA A 287 26.34 -8.57 2.91
N ASP A 288 25.51 -7.52 2.98
CA ASP A 288 25.81 -6.27 3.68
C ASP A 288 26.10 -6.53 5.16
N CYS A 289 25.22 -7.24 5.86
CA CYS A 289 25.39 -7.58 7.27
C CYS A 289 26.74 -8.27 7.54
N GLN A 290 27.16 -9.22 6.70
CA GLN A 290 28.42 -9.93 6.88
C GLN A 290 29.65 -9.05 6.63
N GLU A 291 29.53 -8.07 5.74
CA GLU A 291 30.60 -7.14 5.41
C GLU A 291 30.72 -5.99 6.42
N THR A 292 29.59 -5.41 6.83
CA THR A 292 29.55 -4.11 7.51
C THR A 292 29.18 -4.22 8.99
N THR A 293 28.47 -5.27 9.41
CA THR A 293 27.86 -5.33 10.74
C THR A 293 28.64 -6.23 11.70
N ARG A 294 29.22 -5.62 12.73
CA ARG A 294 29.78 -6.37 13.86
C ARG A 294 28.65 -7.09 14.61
N GLY A 295 28.78 -8.41 14.76
CA GLY A 295 27.72 -9.22 15.38
C GLY A 295 26.57 -9.54 14.43
N CYS A 296 26.84 -9.61 13.12
CA CYS A 296 25.87 -10.07 12.12
C CYS A 296 25.27 -11.43 12.51
N ALA A 297 23.95 -11.46 12.73
CA ALA A 297 23.19 -12.63 13.16
C ALA A 297 23.23 -13.76 12.14
N VAL A 298 23.43 -13.44 10.87
CA VAL A 298 23.48 -14.36 9.73
C VAL A 298 24.89 -14.62 9.21
N ALA A 299 25.92 -14.29 10.01
CA ALA A 299 27.31 -14.58 9.66
C ALA A 299 27.55 -16.07 9.38
N GLY A 300 28.32 -16.36 8.33
CA GLY A 300 28.75 -17.69 7.94
C GLY A 300 29.68 -17.69 6.73
N ASP A 301 29.86 -18.86 6.13
CA ASP A 301 30.71 -19.06 4.94
C ASP A 301 30.00 -18.58 3.67
N GLY A 302 29.72 -17.28 3.59
CA GLY A 302 29.07 -16.61 2.45
C GLY A 302 27.56 -16.49 2.56
N VAL A 303 26.96 -15.80 1.58
CA VAL A 303 25.54 -15.43 1.57
C VAL A 303 24.61 -16.64 1.68
N ASP A 304 24.91 -17.73 0.99
CA ASP A 304 24.05 -18.92 0.99
C ASP A 304 23.94 -19.56 2.38
N ALA A 305 25.00 -19.54 3.18
CA ALA A 305 24.98 -20.05 4.55
C ALA A 305 24.05 -19.23 5.46
N GLY A 306 24.07 -17.90 5.30
CA GLY A 306 23.17 -16.98 6.00
C GLY A 306 21.70 -17.17 5.58
N MET A 307 21.44 -17.27 4.28
CA MET A 307 20.12 -17.57 3.72
C MET A 307 19.58 -18.91 4.23
N ASP A 308 20.42 -19.95 4.29
CA ASP A 308 20.06 -21.25 4.84
C ASP A 308 19.74 -21.19 6.34
N LYS A 309 20.41 -20.32 7.10
CA LYS A 309 20.12 -20.09 8.52
C LYS A 309 18.73 -19.49 8.71
N ILE A 310 18.35 -18.51 7.88
CA ILE A 310 17.01 -17.91 7.88
C ILE A 310 15.95 -18.95 7.47
N ARG A 311 16.19 -19.73 6.41
CA ARG A 311 15.25 -20.80 6.00
C ARG A 311 15.09 -21.88 7.07
N ARG A 312 16.15 -22.21 7.82
CA ARG A 312 16.05 -23.12 8.99
C ARG A 312 15.16 -22.53 10.08
N LEU A 313 15.31 -21.25 10.40
CA LEU A 313 14.45 -20.55 11.36
C LEU A 313 12.97 -20.63 10.94
N LEU A 314 12.64 -20.32 9.68
CA LEU A 314 11.27 -20.42 9.17
C LEU A 314 10.70 -21.85 9.30
N ARG A 315 11.50 -22.88 9.00
CA ARG A 315 11.10 -24.28 9.20
C ARG A 315 10.85 -24.62 10.68
N THR A 316 11.69 -24.15 11.59
CA THR A 316 11.50 -24.35 13.03
C THR A 316 10.23 -23.67 13.52
N VAL A 317 9.95 -22.44 13.08
CA VAL A 317 8.72 -21.73 13.43
C VAL A 317 7.49 -22.45 12.85
N ALA A 318 7.59 -23.02 11.65
CA ALA A 318 6.50 -23.78 11.01
C ALA A 318 6.05 -25.02 11.81
N GLU A 319 6.83 -25.50 12.77
CA GLU A 319 6.45 -26.60 13.66
C GLU A 319 5.40 -26.20 14.71
N GLY A 320 5.08 -24.90 14.83
CA GLY A 320 3.98 -24.38 15.65
C GLY A 320 4.25 -24.36 17.16
N ARG A 321 5.53 -24.47 17.56
CA ARG A 321 5.96 -24.48 18.97
C ARG A 321 6.51 -23.15 19.46
N THR A 322 6.86 -22.24 18.55
CA THR A 322 7.40 -20.93 18.89
C THR A 322 6.31 -20.01 19.43
N ARG A 323 6.59 -19.38 20.57
CA ARG A 323 5.70 -18.43 21.24
C ARG A 323 6.41 -17.11 21.47
N THR A 324 5.66 -16.01 21.41
CA THR A 324 6.08 -14.72 21.95
C THR A 324 6.00 -14.73 23.49
N SER A 325 6.60 -13.72 24.12
CA SER A 325 6.55 -13.52 25.57
C SER A 325 5.13 -13.31 26.11
N ASP A 326 4.23 -12.74 25.30
CA ASP A 326 2.80 -12.58 25.61
C ASP A 326 1.96 -13.85 25.35
N GLY A 327 2.57 -14.93 24.87
CA GLY A 327 1.94 -16.25 24.70
C GLY A 327 1.32 -16.54 23.33
N ARG A 328 1.36 -15.59 22.38
CA ARG A 328 0.88 -15.79 21.00
C ARG A 328 1.73 -16.82 20.26
N THR A 329 1.08 -17.61 19.41
CA THR A 329 1.76 -18.55 18.51
C THR A 329 2.40 -17.77 17.36
N VAL A 330 3.69 -17.97 17.13
CA VAL A 330 4.37 -17.41 15.95
C VAL A 330 4.33 -18.45 14.85
N THR A 331 3.70 -18.10 13.73
CA THR A 331 3.63 -18.95 12.54
C THR A 331 4.76 -18.61 11.58
N ALA A 332 5.01 -19.50 10.61
CA ALA A 332 5.99 -19.22 9.56
C ALA A 332 5.62 -17.96 8.75
N THR A 333 4.32 -17.69 8.56
CA THR A 333 3.82 -16.46 7.93
C THR A 333 4.20 -15.23 8.76
N ASN A 334 4.01 -15.25 10.08
CA ASN A 334 4.39 -14.11 10.93
C ASN A 334 5.91 -13.88 10.91
N ALA A 335 6.70 -14.95 10.97
CA ALA A 335 8.16 -14.83 10.90
C ALA A 335 8.64 -14.33 9.53
N LEU A 336 7.99 -14.78 8.44
CA LEU A 336 8.28 -14.30 7.09
C LEU A 336 7.94 -12.82 6.95
N GLU A 337 6.76 -12.38 7.40
CA GLU A 337 6.36 -10.96 7.45
C GLU A 337 7.35 -10.14 8.30
N GLY A 338 7.79 -10.69 9.42
CA GLY A 338 8.77 -10.05 10.30
C GLY A 338 10.16 -9.88 9.69
N ILE A 339 10.50 -10.68 8.68
CA ILE A 339 11.70 -10.53 7.85
C ILE A 339 11.43 -9.56 6.69
N LEU A 340 10.25 -9.68 6.07
CA LEU A 340 9.83 -8.94 4.88
C LEU A 340 9.72 -7.44 5.15
N VAL A 341 9.05 -7.03 6.23
CA VAL A 341 8.79 -5.62 6.56
C VAL A 341 10.06 -4.77 6.63
N PRO A 342 11.12 -5.15 7.36
CA PRO A 342 12.35 -4.36 7.39
C PRO A 342 13.18 -4.42 6.10
N LEU A 343 12.83 -5.25 5.10
CA LEU A 343 13.49 -5.27 3.78
C LEU A 343 12.94 -4.20 2.82
N TYR A 344 11.86 -3.49 3.17
CA TYR A 344 11.35 -2.38 2.36
C TYR A 344 12.35 -1.21 2.27
N SER A 345 13.32 -1.11 3.18
CA SER A 345 14.38 -0.11 3.13
C SER A 345 15.65 -0.65 3.76
N THR A 346 16.81 -0.31 3.20
CA THR A 346 18.12 -0.65 3.80
C THR A 346 18.29 -0.05 5.20
N THR A 347 17.56 1.02 5.54
CA THR A 347 17.52 1.59 6.90
C THR A 347 16.95 0.63 7.95
N GLY A 348 16.22 -0.40 7.53
CA GLY A 348 15.66 -1.45 8.40
C GLY A 348 16.63 -2.60 8.69
N TYR A 349 17.79 -2.67 8.02
CA TYR A 349 18.74 -3.78 8.15
C TYR A 349 19.25 -3.97 9.59
N PRO A 350 19.61 -2.91 10.36
CA PRO A 350 20.02 -3.09 11.75
C PRO A 350 18.94 -3.74 12.63
N GLN A 351 17.68 -3.38 12.43
CA GLN A 351 16.55 -3.90 13.17
C GLN A 351 16.24 -5.34 12.75
N LEU A 352 16.34 -5.67 11.46
CA LEU A 352 16.24 -7.04 10.98
C LEU A 352 17.35 -7.93 11.57
N ASN A 353 18.60 -7.44 11.60
CA ASN A 353 19.71 -8.16 12.21
C ASN A 353 19.45 -8.47 13.69
N SER A 354 18.98 -7.47 14.45
CA SER A 354 18.61 -7.63 15.86
C SER A 354 17.45 -8.62 16.05
N ALA A 355 16.41 -8.54 15.21
CA ALA A 355 15.27 -9.45 15.28
C ALA A 355 15.68 -10.90 14.95
N LEU A 356 16.54 -11.10 13.95
CA LEU A 356 17.07 -12.43 13.61
C LEU A 356 17.97 -12.99 14.71
N GLN A 357 18.81 -12.17 15.34
CA GLN A 357 19.64 -12.60 16.46
C GLN A 357 18.76 -13.13 17.60
N GLN A 358 17.75 -12.37 18.00
CA GLN A 358 16.80 -12.77 19.04
C GLN A 358 16.05 -14.05 18.65
N ALA A 359 15.62 -14.16 17.39
CA ALA A 359 14.90 -15.32 16.90
C ALA A 359 15.77 -16.59 16.90
N PHE A 360 17.06 -16.48 16.59
CA PHE A 360 18.01 -17.61 16.71
C PHE A 360 18.24 -18.03 18.17
N ASP A 361 18.08 -17.11 19.11
CA ASP A 361 18.10 -17.39 20.56
C ASP A 361 16.73 -17.87 21.10
N GLY A 362 15.76 -18.13 20.21
CA GLY A 362 14.43 -18.65 20.56
C GLY A 362 13.41 -17.58 20.98
N LYS A 363 13.70 -16.28 20.77
CA LYS A 363 12.80 -15.15 21.07
C LYS A 363 12.27 -14.52 19.80
N ALA A 364 10.98 -14.70 19.52
CA ALA A 364 10.36 -14.27 18.25
C ALA A 364 9.58 -12.96 18.35
N ASP A 365 9.60 -12.27 19.51
CA ASP A 365 8.84 -11.05 19.77
C ASP A 365 9.11 -9.93 18.75
N ALA A 366 10.37 -9.72 18.38
CA ALA A 366 10.73 -8.69 17.40
C ALA A 366 10.19 -8.99 15.99
N LEU A 367 10.25 -10.25 15.55
CA LEU A 367 9.64 -10.66 14.27
C LEU A 367 8.12 -10.53 14.32
N MET A 368 7.50 -10.90 15.44
CA MET A 368 6.06 -10.74 15.63
C MET A 368 5.65 -9.25 15.63
N ALA A 369 6.44 -8.37 16.24
CA ALA A 369 6.17 -6.92 16.23
C ALA A 369 6.19 -6.33 14.81
N PHE A 370 7.13 -6.77 13.96
CA PHE A 370 7.10 -6.38 12.54
C PHE A 370 5.87 -6.93 11.82
N SER A 371 5.50 -8.20 12.02
CA SER A 371 4.23 -8.74 11.51
C SER A 371 3.02 -7.95 12.04
N ASP A 372 2.99 -7.57 13.31
CA ASP A 372 1.92 -6.76 13.91
C ASP A 372 1.78 -5.40 13.20
N SER A 373 2.90 -4.73 12.91
CA SER A 373 2.89 -3.45 12.18
C SER A 373 2.30 -3.58 10.77
N ASN A 374 2.60 -4.67 10.06
CA ASN A 374 2.04 -4.97 8.73
C ASN A 374 0.51 -5.16 8.74
N HIS A 375 -0.05 -5.49 9.89
CA HIS A 375 -1.49 -5.72 10.07
C HIS A 375 -2.20 -4.58 10.82
N GLY A 376 -1.50 -3.50 11.17
CA GLY A 376 -2.07 -2.40 11.95
C GLY A 376 -2.47 -2.83 13.37
N ARG A 377 -1.78 -3.81 13.95
CA ARG A 377 -2.02 -4.23 15.34
C ARG A 377 -1.07 -3.50 16.27
N ASP A 378 -1.61 -2.77 17.24
CA ASP A 378 -0.82 -2.03 18.21
C ASP A 378 -0.32 -2.91 19.38
N SER A 379 0.48 -2.31 20.26
CA SER A 379 1.04 -2.97 21.44
C SER A 379 0.00 -3.34 22.50
N SER A 380 -1.19 -2.72 22.48
CA SER A 380 -2.33 -3.08 23.34
C SER A 380 -3.09 -4.29 22.82
N GLY A 381 -2.83 -4.68 21.56
CA GLY A 381 -3.45 -5.79 20.86
C GLY A 381 -4.72 -5.43 20.10
N LYS A 382 -5.00 -4.14 19.92
CA LYS A 382 -6.09 -3.65 19.08
C LYS A 382 -5.63 -3.51 17.64
N TYR A 383 -6.54 -3.72 16.70
CA TYR A 383 -6.31 -3.43 15.29
C TYR A 383 -6.79 -2.00 15.00
N THR A 384 -5.85 -1.10 14.77
CA THR A 384 -6.10 0.33 14.52
C THR A 384 -6.36 0.64 13.05
N SER A 385 -6.11 -0.32 12.16
CA SER A 385 -6.47 -0.23 10.75
C SER A 385 -7.15 -1.51 10.26
N ASN A 386 -7.90 -1.39 9.16
CA ASN A 386 -8.49 -2.52 8.45
C ASN A 386 -7.64 -2.98 7.25
N VAL A 387 -6.36 -2.59 7.18
CA VAL A 387 -5.46 -2.81 6.02
C VAL A 387 -5.50 -4.25 5.52
N SER A 388 -5.53 -5.24 6.41
CA SER A 388 -5.50 -6.66 6.02
C SER A 388 -6.71 -7.07 5.19
N MET A 389 -7.89 -6.62 5.63
CA MET A 389 -9.15 -6.96 4.98
C MET A 389 -9.37 -6.10 3.74
N ALA A 390 -9.04 -4.80 3.82
CA ALA A 390 -9.11 -3.88 2.69
C ALA A 390 -8.17 -4.32 1.56
N PHE A 391 -6.93 -4.71 1.87
CA PHE A 391 -5.99 -5.26 0.90
C PHE A 391 -6.60 -6.46 0.17
N THR A 392 -7.14 -7.42 0.91
CA THR A 392 -7.73 -8.63 0.31
C THR A 392 -8.93 -8.28 -0.57
N ALA A 393 -9.85 -7.45 -0.09
CA ALA A 393 -11.05 -7.06 -0.83
C ALA A 393 -10.70 -6.33 -2.14
N VAL A 394 -9.80 -5.33 -2.07
CA VAL A 394 -9.36 -4.56 -3.24
C VAL A 394 -8.60 -5.44 -4.22
N SER A 395 -7.59 -6.19 -3.75
CA SER A 395 -6.79 -7.06 -4.62
C SER A 395 -7.66 -8.10 -5.34
N CYS A 396 -8.68 -8.66 -4.68
CA CYS A 396 -9.58 -9.61 -5.34
C CYS A 396 -10.52 -8.93 -6.33
N LEU A 397 -11.01 -7.72 -6.04
CA LEU A 397 -11.81 -6.93 -6.98
C LEU A 397 -11.03 -6.53 -8.24
N ASP A 398 -9.75 -6.19 -8.12
CA ASP A 398 -8.91 -5.77 -9.26
C ASP A 398 -8.27 -6.95 -10.01
N SER A 399 -8.35 -8.17 -9.45
CA SER A 399 -7.66 -9.34 -10.00
C SER A 399 -8.25 -9.90 -11.31
N SER A 400 -7.40 -10.52 -12.13
CA SER A 400 -7.83 -11.32 -13.30
C SER A 400 -7.64 -12.83 -13.07
N VAL A 401 -8.13 -13.34 -11.93
CA VAL A 401 -7.82 -14.71 -11.46
C VAL A 401 -8.91 -15.76 -11.71
N ALA A 402 -10.08 -15.37 -12.21
CA ALA A 402 -11.24 -16.27 -12.35
C ALA A 402 -10.95 -17.53 -13.18
N GLU A 403 -10.18 -17.39 -14.27
CA GLU A 403 -9.89 -18.48 -15.22
C GLU A 403 -8.62 -19.27 -14.89
N VAL A 404 -7.96 -18.98 -13.77
CA VAL A 404 -6.70 -19.63 -13.39
C VAL A 404 -6.97 -21.01 -12.81
N THR A 405 -6.36 -22.05 -13.38
CA THR A 405 -6.58 -23.43 -12.93
C THR A 405 -5.72 -23.81 -11.72
N ASP A 406 -6.16 -24.82 -10.97
CA ASP A 406 -5.40 -25.42 -9.86
C ASP A 406 -4.01 -25.91 -10.30
N GLU A 407 -3.92 -26.46 -11.51
CA GLU A 407 -2.66 -26.92 -12.09
C GLU A 407 -1.71 -25.75 -12.39
N GLN A 408 -2.23 -24.66 -12.97
CA GLN A 408 -1.45 -23.45 -13.23
C GLN A 408 -0.93 -22.83 -11.93
N MET A 409 -1.76 -22.76 -10.88
CA MET A 409 -1.33 -22.28 -9.56
C MET A 409 -0.26 -23.19 -8.96
N ALA A 410 -0.45 -24.50 -9.00
CA ALA A 410 0.54 -25.45 -8.48
C ALA A 410 1.87 -25.38 -9.26
N GLN A 411 1.84 -25.16 -10.58
CA GLN A 411 3.04 -24.94 -11.39
C GLN A 411 3.75 -23.66 -11.00
N ALA A 412 3.01 -22.55 -10.89
CA ALA A 412 3.57 -21.26 -10.49
C ALA A 412 4.18 -21.32 -9.08
N ALA A 413 3.50 -21.93 -8.10
CA ALA A 413 4.02 -22.11 -6.75
C ALA A 413 5.33 -22.91 -6.72
N ARG A 414 5.46 -23.97 -7.55
CA ARG A 414 6.71 -24.73 -7.71
C ARG A 414 7.82 -23.90 -8.36
N GLU A 415 7.48 -23.02 -9.30
CA GLU A 415 8.45 -22.11 -9.90
C GLU A 415 8.93 -21.07 -8.89
N MET A 416 8.02 -20.41 -8.19
CA MET A 416 8.34 -19.44 -7.14
C MET A 416 9.24 -20.06 -6.07
N SER A 417 8.89 -21.26 -5.58
CA SER A 417 9.70 -21.97 -4.57
C SER A 417 11.12 -22.32 -5.04
N ARG A 418 11.35 -22.45 -6.36
CA ARG A 418 12.68 -22.71 -6.92
C ARG A 418 13.48 -21.42 -7.10
N ARG A 419 12.83 -20.35 -7.55
CA ARG A 419 13.48 -19.07 -7.89
C ARG A 419 13.70 -18.19 -6.67
N ALA A 420 12.80 -18.27 -5.70
CA ALA A 420 12.84 -17.56 -4.42
C ALA A 420 12.56 -18.54 -3.27
N PRO A 421 13.53 -19.38 -2.86
CA PRO A 421 13.30 -20.46 -1.89
C PRO A 421 12.85 -20.03 -0.50
N THR A 422 13.03 -18.76 -0.14
CA THR A 422 12.63 -18.22 1.17
C THR A 422 11.18 -17.70 1.14
N PHE A 423 10.80 -16.96 0.10
CA PHE A 423 9.49 -16.31 0.00
C PHE A 423 8.49 -17.08 -0.87
N GLY A 424 8.96 -17.70 -1.96
CA GLY A 424 8.13 -18.40 -2.93
C GLY A 424 7.18 -19.48 -2.38
N PRO A 425 7.53 -20.26 -1.33
CA PRO A 425 6.61 -21.21 -0.72
C PRO A 425 5.32 -20.61 -0.15
N TYR A 426 5.28 -19.29 0.09
CA TYR A 426 4.19 -18.61 0.80
C TYR A 426 3.33 -17.71 -0.09
N LEU A 427 3.73 -17.47 -1.35
CA LEU A 427 3.08 -16.48 -2.24
C LEU A 427 2.31 -17.10 -3.41
N GLY A 428 2.33 -18.43 -3.58
CA GLY A 428 1.86 -19.09 -4.81
C GLY A 428 0.36 -19.34 -4.95
N TYR A 429 -0.47 -19.02 -3.94
CA TYR A 429 -1.87 -19.44 -3.88
C TYR A 429 -2.89 -18.31 -3.62
N GLY A 430 -2.48 -17.04 -3.78
CA GLY A 430 -3.37 -15.88 -3.64
C GLY A 430 -4.57 -15.92 -4.59
N ALA A 431 -4.36 -16.35 -5.85
CA ALA A 431 -5.44 -16.54 -6.83
C ALA A 431 -6.57 -17.47 -6.34
N ALA A 432 -6.26 -18.56 -5.63
CA ALA A 432 -7.28 -19.45 -5.08
C ALA A 432 -8.10 -18.76 -3.98
N ALA A 433 -7.46 -17.94 -3.14
CA ALA A 433 -8.19 -17.14 -2.16
C ALA A 433 -9.14 -16.16 -2.86
N CYS A 434 -8.71 -15.45 -3.91
CA CYS A 434 -9.59 -14.53 -4.63
C CYS A 434 -10.71 -15.22 -5.42
N GLN A 435 -10.49 -16.43 -5.95
CA GLN A 435 -11.58 -17.23 -6.53
C GLN A 435 -12.63 -17.68 -5.50
N GLY A 436 -12.24 -17.76 -4.23
CA GLY A 436 -13.13 -18.01 -3.11
C GLY A 436 -13.92 -16.78 -2.67
N TRP A 437 -13.37 -15.57 -2.88
CA TRP A 437 -13.97 -14.31 -2.44
C TRP A 437 -15.39 -14.13 -3.04
N PRO A 438 -16.36 -13.59 -2.28
CA PRO A 438 -17.75 -13.51 -2.72
C PRO A 438 -17.97 -12.50 -3.86
N ASP A 439 -17.20 -11.41 -3.88
CA ASP A 439 -17.30 -10.40 -4.93
C ASP A 439 -16.56 -10.84 -6.19
N LYS A 440 -17.20 -10.61 -7.34
CA LYS A 440 -16.57 -10.86 -8.64
C LYS A 440 -15.59 -9.73 -8.94
N PRO A 441 -14.43 -10.04 -9.53
CA PRO A 441 -13.53 -8.99 -10.00
C PRO A 441 -14.21 -8.06 -10.99
N VAL A 442 -13.85 -6.78 -10.95
CA VAL A 442 -14.29 -5.80 -11.93
C VAL A 442 -13.64 -6.09 -13.27
N LYS A 443 -14.27 -5.62 -14.35
CA LYS A 443 -13.68 -5.75 -15.68
C LYS A 443 -12.41 -4.89 -15.75
N PRO A 444 -11.22 -5.45 -16.05
CA PRO A 444 -10.01 -4.67 -16.19
C PRO A 444 -10.12 -3.64 -17.32
N LEU A 445 -9.39 -2.54 -17.19
CA LEU A 445 -9.18 -1.61 -18.29
C LEU A 445 -8.37 -2.32 -19.40
N PRO A 446 -8.67 -2.05 -20.69
CA PRO A 446 -7.98 -2.70 -21.79
C PRO A 446 -6.53 -2.22 -21.96
N ASP A 447 -6.24 -1.00 -21.53
CA ASP A 447 -4.94 -0.36 -21.51
C ASP A 447 -4.92 0.76 -20.45
N TYR A 448 -3.77 1.41 -20.31
CA TYR A 448 -3.54 2.53 -19.40
C TYR A 448 -2.94 3.74 -20.13
N HIS A 449 -3.15 3.86 -21.45
CA HIS A 449 -2.66 5.01 -22.19
C HIS A 449 -3.37 6.29 -21.72
N ALA A 450 -2.61 7.36 -21.53
CA ALA A 450 -3.13 8.62 -21.00
C ALA A 450 -2.58 9.80 -21.80
N ASP A 451 -3.45 10.44 -22.59
CA ASP A 451 -3.14 11.65 -23.37
C ASP A 451 -3.11 12.90 -22.46
N VAL A 452 -2.09 13.02 -21.61
CA VAL A 452 -1.98 14.09 -20.61
C VAL A 452 -1.18 15.28 -21.14
N THR A 453 -1.57 16.50 -20.74
CA THR A 453 -0.84 17.72 -21.14
C THR A 453 0.44 17.93 -20.35
N THR A 454 0.48 17.43 -19.12
CA THR A 454 1.65 17.41 -18.24
C THR A 454 2.09 15.96 -18.10
N PRO A 455 3.22 15.55 -18.72
CA PRO A 455 3.61 14.14 -18.71
C PRO A 455 3.89 13.63 -17.29
N VAL A 456 3.45 12.41 -17.00
CA VAL A 456 3.57 11.77 -15.68
C VAL A 456 5.02 11.41 -15.38
N MET A 457 5.50 11.65 -14.16
CA MET A 457 6.78 11.10 -13.70
C MET A 457 6.55 9.71 -13.10
N VAL A 458 7.24 8.70 -13.62
CA VAL A 458 7.27 7.36 -13.04
C VAL A 458 8.65 7.15 -12.43
N ILE A 459 8.72 6.66 -11.20
CA ILE A 459 9.99 6.36 -10.52
C ILE A 459 10.11 4.85 -10.30
N GLY A 460 11.26 4.30 -10.69
CA GLY A 460 11.57 2.88 -10.49
C GLY A 460 12.92 2.68 -9.81
N THR A 461 12.92 1.92 -8.72
CA THR A 461 14.14 1.50 -8.01
C THR A 461 14.65 0.18 -8.55
N THR A 462 15.95 0.06 -8.86
CA THR A 462 16.48 -1.10 -9.61
C THR A 462 16.39 -2.44 -8.86
N HIS A 463 16.50 -2.42 -7.53
CA HIS A 463 16.29 -3.57 -6.66
C HIS A 463 15.07 -3.38 -5.73
N ASP A 464 13.97 -2.80 -6.23
CA ASP A 464 12.71 -2.73 -5.48
C ASP A 464 12.17 -4.15 -5.20
N PRO A 465 11.98 -4.55 -3.93
CA PRO A 465 11.47 -5.88 -3.60
C PRO A 465 9.98 -6.06 -3.90
N ALA A 466 9.19 -4.99 -3.85
CA ALA A 466 7.72 -5.04 -3.88
C ALA A 466 7.15 -4.65 -5.25
N THR A 467 7.76 -3.68 -5.93
CA THR A 467 7.39 -3.25 -7.28
C THR A 467 8.62 -3.23 -8.19
N PRO A 468 9.08 -4.42 -8.66
CA PRO A 468 10.33 -4.56 -9.38
C PRO A 468 10.47 -3.57 -10.55
N TYR A 469 11.67 -3.04 -10.77
CA TYR A 469 11.98 -2.01 -11.78
C TYR A 469 11.40 -2.23 -13.19
N ALA A 470 11.27 -3.49 -13.60
CA ALA A 470 10.63 -3.82 -14.87
C ALA A 470 9.18 -3.31 -14.99
N TRP A 471 8.47 -3.21 -13.87
CA TRP A 471 7.12 -2.69 -13.78
C TRP A 471 7.08 -1.18 -14.01
N ALA A 472 8.03 -0.42 -13.44
CA ALA A 472 8.16 1.01 -13.71
C ALA A 472 8.43 1.32 -15.19
N LYS A 473 9.31 0.53 -15.83
CA LYS A 473 9.53 0.63 -17.29
C LYS A 473 8.26 0.33 -18.08
N SER A 474 7.53 -0.71 -17.68
CA SER A 474 6.29 -1.13 -18.33
C SER A 474 5.20 -0.06 -18.19
N LEU A 475 4.96 0.42 -16.97
CA LEU A 475 3.96 1.46 -16.69
C LEU A 475 4.29 2.77 -17.43
N SER A 476 5.55 3.21 -17.40
CA SER A 476 5.98 4.40 -18.14
C SER A 476 5.73 4.26 -19.65
N ALA A 477 5.91 3.07 -20.21
CA ALA A 477 5.60 2.80 -21.63
C ALA A 477 4.10 2.72 -21.90
N GLN A 478 3.30 2.17 -20.98
CA GLN A 478 1.85 2.07 -21.11
C GLN A 478 1.16 3.43 -21.09
N LEU A 479 1.58 4.32 -20.19
CA LEU A 479 1.03 5.67 -20.08
C LEU A 479 1.26 6.47 -21.37
N GLY A 480 2.40 6.29 -22.04
CA GLY A 480 2.79 7.05 -23.22
C GLY A 480 3.41 8.39 -22.84
N ASP A 481 2.57 9.36 -22.45
CA ASP A 481 3.02 10.67 -21.97
C ASP A 481 3.57 10.59 -20.53
N ALA A 482 4.72 9.94 -20.39
CA ALA A 482 5.41 9.74 -19.12
C ALA A 482 6.93 9.80 -19.26
N ARG A 483 7.61 10.11 -18.15
CA ARG A 483 9.07 10.12 -18.01
C ARG A 483 9.50 9.24 -16.85
N LEU A 484 10.33 8.25 -17.15
CA LEU A 484 10.94 7.38 -16.15
C LEU A 484 12.15 8.06 -15.50
N LEU A 485 12.16 8.13 -14.17
CA LEU A 485 13.32 8.37 -13.34
C LEU A 485 13.79 7.04 -12.74
N THR A 486 15.06 6.69 -12.93
CA THR A 486 15.62 5.47 -12.33
C THR A 486 16.37 5.81 -11.05
N TYR A 487 16.11 5.09 -9.97
CA TYR A 487 16.93 5.10 -8.77
C TYR A 487 17.72 3.78 -8.69
N GLU A 488 19.05 3.86 -8.78
CA GLU A 488 19.93 2.70 -8.61
C GLU A 488 20.10 2.42 -7.12
N GLY A 489 19.47 1.37 -6.61
CA GLY A 489 19.52 1.06 -5.19
C GLY A 489 18.58 -0.05 -4.78
N TYR A 490 18.61 -0.34 -3.47
CA TYR A 490 17.76 -1.31 -2.80
C TYR A 490 16.72 -0.62 -1.93
N GLY A 491 15.55 -1.24 -1.82
CA GLY A 491 14.40 -0.71 -1.09
C GLY A 491 13.24 -0.35 -2.02
N HIS A 492 12.08 -0.14 -1.41
CA HIS A 492 10.84 0.15 -2.10
C HIS A 492 10.59 1.65 -2.16
N THR A 493 10.19 2.15 -3.34
CA THR A 493 10.07 3.59 -3.64
C THR A 493 11.42 4.32 -3.59
N ALA A 494 11.46 5.62 -3.91
CA ALA A 494 12.73 6.35 -3.99
C ALA A 494 12.70 7.77 -3.42
N TYR A 495 11.56 8.47 -3.38
CA TYR A 495 11.54 9.87 -2.93
C TYR A 495 11.98 10.01 -1.46
N THR A 496 11.67 9.00 -0.64
CA THR A 496 12.04 8.95 0.78
C THR A 496 13.37 8.24 1.04
N SER A 497 14.12 7.88 -0.01
CA SER A 497 15.40 7.15 0.11
C SER A 497 16.53 7.95 0.77
N GLY A 498 16.41 9.28 0.79
CA GLY A 498 17.49 10.20 1.17
C GLY A 498 18.45 10.55 0.02
N ASP A 499 18.25 10.00 -1.18
CA ASP A 499 19.03 10.37 -2.37
C ASP A 499 18.68 11.80 -2.84
N ARG A 500 19.72 12.63 -2.95
CA ARG A 500 19.57 14.04 -3.33
C ARG A 500 19.15 14.23 -4.79
N CYS A 501 19.64 13.38 -5.69
CA CYS A 501 19.28 13.46 -7.11
C CYS A 501 17.79 13.14 -7.31
N VAL A 502 17.27 12.13 -6.61
CA VAL A 502 15.84 11.78 -6.64
C VAL A 502 15.00 12.91 -6.07
N SER A 503 15.32 13.40 -4.87
CA SER A 503 14.54 14.46 -4.23
C SER A 503 14.55 15.77 -5.02
N GLU A 504 15.69 16.18 -5.59
CA GLU A 504 15.76 17.36 -6.47
C GLU A 504 14.95 17.18 -7.76
N ALA A 505 14.96 16.00 -8.38
CA ALA A 505 14.18 15.73 -9.59
C ALA A 505 12.66 15.77 -9.31
N VAL A 506 12.22 15.15 -8.21
CA VAL A 506 10.83 15.17 -7.75
C VAL A 506 10.37 16.58 -7.44
N ASP A 507 11.13 17.33 -6.63
CA ASP A 507 10.78 18.68 -6.22
C ASP A 507 10.73 19.63 -7.42
N ARG A 508 11.69 19.54 -8.34
CA ARG A 508 11.73 20.36 -9.56
C ARG A 508 10.50 20.09 -10.45
N TYR A 509 10.09 18.84 -10.57
CA TYR A 509 8.88 18.51 -11.32
C TYR A 509 7.63 19.01 -10.61
N LEU A 510 7.50 18.78 -9.30
CA LEU A 510 6.35 19.24 -8.53
C LEU A 510 6.22 20.75 -8.47
N LEU A 511 7.32 21.50 -8.37
CA LEU A 511 7.29 22.96 -8.18
C LEU A 511 7.30 23.72 -9.50
N ASP A 512 8.09 23.25 -10.46
CA ASP A 512 8.36 23.97 -11.71
C ASP A 512 7.77 23.27 -12.94
N GLY A 513 7.32 22.02 -12.82
CA GLY A 513 6.82 21.22 -13.95
C GLY A 513 7.93 20.69 -14.85
N VAL A 514 9.19 20.73 -14.40
CA VAL A 514 10.35 20.33 -15.22
C VAL A 514 10.76 18.90 -14.88
N LEU A 515 10.42 17.99 -15.78
CA LEU A 515 10.83 16.58 -15.73
C LEU A 515 12.36 16.41 -15.87
N PRO A 516 12.93 15.29 -15.39
CA PRO A 516 14.32 14.93 -15.64
C PRO A 516 14.54 14.58 -17.12
N ASP A 517 15.80 14.65 -17.56
CA ASP A 517 16.19 14.25 -18.92
C ASP A 517 15.91 12.75 -19.15
N ASP A 518 15.75 12.35 -20.41
CA ASP A 518 15.37 10.97 -20.73
C ASP A 518 16.52 10.03 -20.36
N GLY A 519 16.20 8.94 -19.65
CA GLY A 519 17.20 8.02 -19.13
C GLY A 519 18.00 8.54 -17.93
N THR A 520 17.50 9.55 -17.21
CA THR A 520 18.11 10.00 -15.96
C THR A 520 18.13 8.87 -14.92
N THR A 521 19.30 8.70 -14.30
CA THR A 521 19.56 7.72 -13.25
C THR A 521 20.19 8.40 -12.04
N CYS A 522 19.60 8.20 -10.87
CA CYS A 522 20.11 8.62 -9.55
C CYS A 522 20.66 7.39 -8.77
N GLY A 523 21.18 7.59 -7.55
CA GLY A 523 21.76 6.50 -6.74
C GLY A 523 23.26 6.24 -6.98
N GLN A 524 23.91 7.06 -7.82
CA GLN A 524 25.37 7.07 -7.97
C GLN A 524 25.97 8.16 -7.09
N SER A 525 26.32 7.84 -5.84
CA SER A 525 27.18 8.68 -5.00
C SER A 525 28.00 7.87 -4.02
#